data_AF-A0A3G8LG91-F1
#
_entry.id   AF-A0A3G8LG91-F1
#
_cell.length_a   1.000
_cell.length_b   1.000
_cell.length_c   1.000
_cell.angle_alpha   90.00
_cell.angle_beta   90.00
_cell.angle_gamma   90.00
#
_symmetry.space_group_name_H-M   'P 1'
#
loop_
_entity.id
_entity.type
_entity.pdbx_description
1 polymer ?
#
loop_
_entity_poly.entity_id
_entity_poly.type
_entity_poly.pdbx_seq_one_letter_code
_entity_poly.pdbx_strand_id
1 'polypeptide(L)'
;MIGIDITKIKRFRNLKAKVIEKILHLEEFEEFQKLQKKDKPQFLATRWALKEAIFKCDNKFINFKKVRINKDPSGRYIFENFNLSTSNDCGLVVAVAEK
;
A
#
# COMPACT_ATOMS: atom_id res chain seq x y z
N MET A 1 13.40 -3.06 13.41
CA MET A 1 13.85 -3.55 12.08
C MET A 1 13.33 -2.59 11.02
N ILE A 2 13.94 -2.51 9.84
CA ILE A 2 13.50 -1.60 8.77
C ILE A 2 13.15 -2.42 7.53
N GLY A 3 12.04 -2.08 6.88
CA GLY A 3 11.66 -2.59 5.57
C GLY A 3 11.47 -1.44 4.59
N ILE A 4 11.90 -1.65 3.35
CA ILE A 4 11.78 -0.67 2.26
C ILE A 4 11.27 -1.34 0.98
N ASP A 5 10.42 -0.64 0.25
CA ASP A 5 9.99 -1.05 -1.09
C ASP A 5 9.87 0.14 -2.03
N ILE A 6 10.13 -0.09 -3.31
CA ILE A 6 9.88 0.87 -4.37
C ILE A 6 9.17 0.18 -5.54
N THR A 7 8.12 0.81 -6.07
CA THR A 7 7.34 0.26 -7.17
C THR A 7 6.95 1.32 -8.18
N LYS A 8 6.71 0.88 -9.43
CA LYS A 8 6.27 1.74 -10.52
C LYS A 8 4.74 1.75 -10.60
N ILE A 9 4.11 2.92 -10.53
CA ILE A 9 2.65 3.09 -10.60
C ILE A 9 2.07 2.47 -11.87
N LYS A 10 2.80 2.55 -12.99
CA LYS A 10 2.37 1.97 -14.27
C LYS A 10 2.10 0.46 -14.22
N ARG A 11 2.71 -0.28 -13.28
CA ARG A 11 2.47 -1.72 -13.08
C ARG A 11 1.02 -2.02 -12.63
N PHE A 12 0.35 -1.04 -12.04
CA PHE A 12 -0.97 -1.22 -11.43
C PHE A 12 -2.14 -0.79 -12.34
N ARG A 13 -1.88 -0.32 -13.57
CA ARG A 13 -2.91 0.22 -14.47
C ARG A 13 -3.94 -0.82 -14.94
N ASN A 14 -3.50 -2.06 -15.16
CA ASN A 14 -4.29 -3.11 -15.81
C ASN A 14 -4.32 -4.42 -14.99
N LEU A 15 -4.39 -4.32 -13.66
CA LEU A 15 -4.46 -5.51 -12.81
C LEU A 15 -5.83 -6.20 -12.89
N LYS A 16 -5.81 -7.54 -12.88
CA LYS A 16 -7.02 -8.35 -12.78
C LYS A 16 -7.63 -8.18 -11.38
N ALA A 17 -8.97 -8.20 -11.28
CA ALA A 17 -9.70 -8.06 -10.01
C ALA A 17 -9.20 -9.02 -8.91
N LYS A 18 -8.98 -10.30 -9.26
CA LYS A 18 -8.42 -11.32 -8.34
C LYS A 18 -7.07 -10.95 -7.73
N VAL A 19 -6.25 -10.15 -8.42
CA VAL A 19 -4.95 -9.68 -7.89
C VAL A 19 -5.19 -8.52 -6.92
N ILE A 20 -6.07 -7.59 -7.29
CA ILE A 20 -6.43 -6.45 -6.44
C ILE A 20 -7.00 -6.94 -5.11
N GLU A 21 -7.88 -7.95 -5.12
CA GLU A 21 -8.45 -8.57 -3.92
C GLU A 21 -7.43 -9.30 -3.03
N LYS A 22 -6.26 -9.67 -3.56
CA LYS A 22 -5.15 -10.24 -2.77
C LYS A 22 -4.31 -9.14 -2.12
N ILE A 23 -4.24 -7.96 -2.73
CA ILE A 23 -3.45 -6.83 -2.25
C ILE A 23 -4.24 -6.06 -1.19
N LEU A 24 -5.50 -5.75 -1.44
CA LEU A 24 -6.29 -4.84 -0.61
C LEU A 24 -7.02 -5.57 0.52
N HIS A 25 -7.05 -4.93 1.68
CA HIS A 25 -8.01 -5.24 2.74
C HIS A 25 -9.43 -4.89 2.27
N LEU A 26 -10.46 -5.47 2.88
CA LEU A 26 -11.87 -5.24 2.51
C LEU A 26 -12.22 -3.75 2.47
N GLU A 27 -11.92 -3.02 3.54
CA GLU A 27 -12.20 -1.58 3.63
C GLU A 27 -11.36 -0.75 2.63
N GLU A 28 -10.11 -1.14 2.38
CA GLU A 28 -9.29 -0.48 1.34
C GLU A 28 -9.85 -0.74 -0.06
N PHE A 29 -10.45 -1.91 -0.28
CA PHE A 29 -11.11 -2.24 -1.53
C PHE A 29 -12.37 -1.39 -1.73
N GLU A 30 -13.16 -1.17 -0.68
CA GLU A 30 -14.30 -0.26 -0.72
C GLU A 30 -13.89 1.18 -1.03
N GLU A 31 -12.82 1.68 -0.40
CA GLU A 31 -12.20 2.98 -0.74
C GLU A 31 -11.78 3.01 -2.22
N PHE A 32 -11.08 1.96 -2.66
CA PHE A 32 -10.59 1.83 -4.03
C PHE A 32 -11.72 1.87 -5.08
N GLN A 33 -12.88 1.29 -4.77
CA GLN A 33 -14.03 1.32 -5.70
C GLN A 33 -14.58 2.73 -5.89
N LYS A 34 -14.52 3.58 -4.86
CA LYS A 34 -15.00 4.97 -4.88
C LYS A 34 -14.06 5.93 -5.65
N LEU A 35 -12.82 5.51 -5.93
CA LEU A 35 -11.84 6.33 -6.64
C LEU A 35 -12.16 6.48 -8.14
N GLN A 36 -11.80 7.63 -8.69
CA GLN A 36 -11.76 7.84 -10.13
C GLN A 36 -10.74 6.91 -10.79
N LYS A 37 -11.02 6.47 -12.02
CA LYS A 37 -10.18 5.51 -12.75
C LYS A 37 -8.70 5.92 -12.83
N LYS A 38 -8.43 7.24 -12.93
CA LYS A 38 -7.07 7.80 -13.00
C LYS A 38 -6.27 7.64 -11.70
N ASP A 39 -6.95 7.60 -10.55
CA ASP A 39 -6.32 7.57 -9.21
C ASP A 39 -6.11 6.14 -8.70
N LYS A 40 -6.84 5.17 -9.26
CA LYS A 40 -6.75 3.75 -8.91
C LYS A 40 -5.33 3.17 -8.96
N PRO A 41 -4.50 3.41 -10.00
CA PRO A 41 -3.14 2.88 -10.05
C PRO A 41 -2.25 3.42 -8.93
N GLN A 42 -2.40 4.70 -8.60
CA GLN A 42 -1.65 5.34 -7.51
C GLN A 42 -1.99 4.70 -6.16
N PHE A 43 -3.28 4.52 -5.88
CA PHE A 43 -3.76 3.91 -4.64
C PHE A 43 -3.17 2.50 -4.47
N LEU A 44 -3.26 1.66 -5.50
CA LEU A 44 -2.73 0.30 -5.47
C LEU A 44 -1.21 0.28 -5.30
N ALA A 45 -0.48 1.17 -5.98
CA ALA A 45 0.97 1.26 -5.86
C ALA A 45 1.41 1.63 -4.44
N THR A 46 0.74 2.58 -3.81
CA THR A 46 1.03 2.98 -2.42
C THR A 46 0.71 1.84 -1.45
N ARG A 47 -0.45 1.18 -1.58
CA ARG A 47 -0.81 0.04 -0.71
C ARG A 47 0.16 -1.13 -0.89
N TRP A 48 0.56 -1.41 -2.12
CA TRP A 48 1.57 -2.41 -2.41
C TRP A 48 2.90 -2.10 -1.73
N ALA A 49 3.46 -0.92 -1.97
CA ALA A 49 4.78 -0.55 -1.44
C ALA A 49 4.80 -0.57 0.09
N LEU A 50 3.75 -0.05 0.74
CA LEU A 50 3.63 -0.09 2.19
C LEU A 50 3.54 -1.52 2.73
N LYS A 51 2.74 -2.39 2.13
CA LYS A 51 2.59 -3.78 2.60
C LYS A 51 3.86 -4.61 2.38
N GLU A 52 4.57 -4.39 1.27
CA GLU A 52 5.90 -4.97 1.04
C GLU A 52 6.92 -4.48 2.07
N ALA A 53 6.94 -3.17 2.37
CA ALA A 53 7.83 -2.62 3.40
C ALA A 53 7.52 -3.20 4.79
N ILE A 54 6.24 -3.30 5.16
CA ILE A 54 5.79 -3.93 6.41
C ILE A 54 6.22 -5.40 6.46
N PHE A 55 6.01 -6.18 5.39
CA PHE A 55 6.40 -7.60 5.33
C PHE A 55 7.92 -7.79 5.43
N LYS A 56 8.72 -6.94 4.79
CA LYS A 56 10.18 -6.99 4.88
C LYS A 56 10.68 -6.59 6.28
N CYS A 57 9.95 -5.74 6.98
CA CYS A 57 10.23 -5.38 8.37
C CYS A 57 9.80 -6.48 9.36
N ASP A 58 8.67 -7.15 9.11
CA ASP A 58 8.11 -8.23 9.93
C ASP A 58 7.33 -9.21 9.03
N ASN A 59 7.91 -10.38 8.78
CA ASN A 59 7.41 -11.33 7.79
C ASN A 59 6.07 -11.99 8.16
N LYS A 60 5.56 -11.77 9.39
CA LYS A 60 4.23 -12.23 9.82
C LYS A 60 3.11 -11.64 8.97
N PHE A 61 3.35 -10.47 8.36
CA PHE A 61 2.37 -9.75 7.54
C PHE A 61 2.36 -10.18 6.07
N ILE A 62 2.70 -11.45 5.77
CA ILE A 62 2.70 -12.01 4.41
C ILE A 62 1.33 -11.98 3.73
N ASN A 63 0.24 -12.01 4.51
CA ASN A 63 -1.12 -11.96 3.96
C ASN A 63 -1.63 -10.52 3.88
N PHE A 64 -1.36 -9.86 2.75
CA PHE A 64 -1.68 -8.45 2.52
C PHE A 64 -3.17 -8.12 2.65
N LYS A 65 -4.06 -9.07 2.33
CA LYS A 65 -5.50 -8.91 2.50
C LYS A 65 -5.92 -8.69 3.95
N LYS A 66 -5.09 -9.11 4.92
CA LYS A 66 -5.33 -8.90 6.37
C LYS A 66 -4.69 -7.62 6.91
N VAL A 67 -3.84 -6.96 6.14
CA VAL A 67 -3.16 -5.72 6.53
C VAL A 67 -4.03 -4.55 6.08
N ARG A 68 -4.61 -3.80 7.02
CA ARG A 68 -5.40 -2.61 6.73
C ARG A 68 -4.59 -1.35 7.03
N ILE A 69 -4.24 -0.59 6.00
CA ILE A 69 -3.51 0.68 6.16
C ILE A 69 -4.50 1.84 6.11
N ASN A 70 -4.57 2.59 7.21
CA ASN A 70 -5.41 3.78 7.31
C ASN A 70 -4.59 5.06 7.18
N LYS A 71 -5.28 6.21 7.15
CA LYS A 71 -4.67 7.52 7.35
C LYS A 71 -5.19 8.14 8.64
N ASP A 72 -4.30 8.80 9.39
CA ASP A 72 -4.70 9.66 10.50
C ASP A 72 -5.27 11.01 9.97
N PRO A 73 -5.83 11.88 10.84
CA PRO A 73 -6.36 13.18 10.42
C PRO A 73 -5.33 14.12 9.78
N SER A 74 -4.03 13.90 10.02
CA SER A 74 -2.94 14.65 9.38
C SER A 74 -2.54 14.07 8.01
N GLY A 75 -3.17 12.97 7.59
CA GLY A 75 -2.94 12.29 6.32
C GLY A 75 -1.80 11.28 6.33
N ARG A 76 -1.18 11.02 7.49
CA ARG A 76 -0.09 10.03 7.63
C ARG A 76 -0.65 8.61 7.60
N TYR A 77 0.06 7.69 6.96
CA TYR A 77 -0.32 6.29 6.96
C TYR A 77 -0.05 5.64 8.31
N ILE A 78 -1.01 4.86 8.81
CA ILE A 78 -0.93 4.18 10.10
C ILE A 78 -1.30 2.71 9.97
N PHE A 79 -0.56 1.85 10.68
CA PHE A 79 -0.83 0.43 10.83
C PHE A 79 -0.13 -0.10 12.09
N GLU A 80 -0.90 -0.60 13.05
CA GLU A 80 -0.39 -1.10 14.34
C GLU A 80 0.67 -0.18 14.98
N ASN A 81 1.83 -0.71 15.35
CA ASN A 81 2.94 0.03 15.96
C ASN A 81 4.06 0.37 14.96
N PHE A 82 3.78 0.35 13.64
CA PHE A 82 4.77 0.69 12.62
C PHE A 82 4.85 2.20 12.40
N ASN A 83 6.06 2.72 12.30
CA ASN A 83 6.34 4.02 11.71
C ASN A 83 6.38 3.86 10.19
N LEU A 84 5.41 4.48 9.50
CA LEU A 84 5.28 4.37 8.04
C LEU A 84 5.57 5.72 7.38
N SER A 85 6.33 5.67 6.29
CA SER A 85 6.53 6.83 5.42
C SER A 85 6.47 6.42 3.96
N THR A 86 6.02 7.34 3.11
CA THR A 86 5.97 7.15 1.66
C THR A 86 6.34 8.44 0.94
N SER A 87 6.98 8.29 -0.22
CA SER A 87 7.17 9.39 -1.15
C SER A 87 6.85 8.92 -2.58
N ASN A 88 6.56 9.86 -3.46
CA ASN A 88 6.26 9.59 -4.85
C ASN A 88 7.03 10.58 -5.73
N ASP A 89 7.70 10.06 -6.74
CA ASP A 89 8.40 10.87 -7.73
C ASP A 89 8.37 10.18 -9.10
N CYS A 90 8.13 10.95 -10.16
CA CYS A 90 8.15 10.50 -11.56
C CYS A 90 7.48 9.13 -11.85
N GLY A 91 6.36 8.80 -11.16
CA GLY A 91 5.66 7.53 -11.38
C GLY A 91 6.20 6.34 -10.56
N LEU A 92 7.09 6.60 -9.61
CA LEU A 92 7.58 5.68 -8.60
C LEU A 92 6.94 6.00 -7.25
N VAL A 93 6.61 4.98 -6.48
CA VAL A 93 6.26 5.12 -5.06
C VAL A 93 7.29 4.35 -4.26
N VAL A 94 7.89 5.02 -3.28
CA VAL A 94 8.74 4.42 -2.26
C VAL A 94 8.00 4.40 -0.94
N ALA A 95 8.17 3.33 -0.18
CA ALA A 95 7.64 3.17 1.16
C ALA A 95 8.71 2.64 2.10
N VAL A 96 8.70 3.15 3.33
CA VAL A 96 9.55 2.70 4.43
C VAL A 96 8.64 2.34 5.61
N ALA A 97 8.97 1.22 6.25
CA ALA A 97 8.35 0.77 7.50
C ALA A 97 9.45 0.52 8.53
N GLU A 98 9.25 1.03 9.74
CA GLU A 98 10.12 0.80 10.89
C GLU A 98 9.28 0.33 12.07
N LYS A 99 9.83 -0.59 12.85
CA LYS A 99 9.24 -1.17 14.07
C LYS A 99 10.29 -1.39 15.13
#